data_AF-A2EN32-F1
#
_entry.id   AF-A2EN32-F1
#
_cell.length_a   1.000
_cell.length_b   1.000
_cell.length_c   1.000
_cell.angle_alpha   90.00
_cell.angle_beta   90.00
_cell.angle_gamma   90.00
#
_symmetry.space_group_name_H-M   'P 1'
#
loop_
_entity.id
_entity.type
_entity.pdbx_description
1 polymer ?
#
loop_
_entity_poly.entity_id
_entity_poly.type
_entity_poly.pdbx_seq_one_letter_code
_entity_poly.pdbx_strand_id
1 'polypeptide(L)'
;MSEDIPNFEKPVNHTFTAGEQIYVIDPNGYDLYEAEIKSVGENSWHVHYPEYPEDDFTAKNTSRFLLKTDTNFKIYREQEDVRLAKTLEEEEESTGEPDDPEDEDAHIEEEE
;
A
#
# COMPACT_ATOMS: atom_id res chain seq x y z
N MET A 1 23.92 0.30 10.83
CA MET A 1 22.79 -0.59 11.12
C MET A 1 22.38 -1.14 9.78
N SER A 2 22.43 -2.45 9.58
CA SER A 2 21.89 -3.03 8.35
C SER A 2 20.39 -2.90 8.49
N GLU A 3 19.74 -2.04 7.70
CA GLU A 3 18.30 -2.11 7.54
C GLU A 3 18.00 -3.54 7.06
N ASP A 4 17.32 -4.33 7.89
CA ASP A 4 16.98 -5.73 7.62
C ASP A 4 15.95 -5.75 6.46
N ILE A 5 16.46 -5.72 5.23
CA ILE A 5 15.65 -5.86 4.02
C ILE A 5 14.98 -7.24 4.07
N PRO A 6 13.65 -7.34 3.89
CA PRO A 6 12.96 -8.61 3.88
C PRO A 6 13.56 -9.58 2.84
N ASN A 7 13.69 -10.84 3.23
CA ASN A 7 14.27 -11.85 2.33
C ASN A 7 13.21 -12.32 1.32
N PHE A 8 13.12 -11.61 0.20
CA PHE A 8 12.19 -11.92 -0.88
C PHE A 8 12.56 -13.21 -1.61
N GLU A 9 11.55 -14.04 -1.87
CA GLU A 9 11.70 -15.22 -2.70
C GLU A 9 11.67 -14.83 -4.18
N LYS A 10 12.87 -14.78 -4.79
CA LYS A 10 13.02 -14.42 -6.19
C LYS A 10 12.56 -15.55 -7.11
N PRO A 11 11.78 -15.25 -8.16
CA PRO A 11 11.38 -16.25 -9.12
C PRO A 11 12.59 -16.74 -9.93
N VAL A 12 12.81 -18.05 -9.93
CA VAL A 12 13.89 -18.69 -10.69
C VAL A 12 13.32 -19.24 -11.99
N ASN A 13 13.84 -18.77 -13.14
CA ASN A 13 13.42 -19.19 -14.49
C ASN A 13 11.92 -19.00 -14.78
N HIS A 14 11.26 -18.04 -14.11
CA HIS A 14 9.86 -17.75 -14.38
C HIS A 14 9.69 -16.84 -15.58
N THR A 15 8.72 -17.16 -16.44
CA THR A 15 8.31 -16.30 -17.55
C THR A 15 6.95 -15.70 -17.22
N PHE A 16 6.96 -14.41 -16.94
CA PHE A 16 5.76 -13.67 -16.60
C PHE A 16 4.83 -13.49 -17.80
N THR A 17 3.54 -13.71 -17.57
CA THR A 17 2.49 -13.70 -18.60
C THR A 17 1.45 -12.60 -18.35
N ALA A 18 0.68 -12.25 -19.38
CA ALA A 18 -0.41 -11.29 -19.25
C ALA A 18 -1.57 -11.89 -18.42
N GLY A 19 -2.17 -11.07 -17.57
CA GLY A 19 -3.18 -11.46 -16.58
C GLY A 19 -2.60 -12.05 -15.29
N GLU A 20 -1.27 -12.15 -15.18
CA GLU A 20 -0.62 -12.72 -14.00
C GLU A 20 -0.53 -11.71 -12.86
N GLN A 21 -0.98 -12.12 -11.67
CA GLN A 21 -0.85 -11.34 -10.46
C GLN A 21 0.52 -11.55 -9.82
N ILE A 22 1.20 -10.45 -9.52
CA ILE A 22 2.57 -10.42 -9.03
C ILE A 22 2.69 -9.47 -7.84
N TYR A 23 3.80 -9.59 -7.11
CA TYR A 23 4.26 -8.52 -6.23
C TYR A 23 5.38 -7.73 -6.92
N VAL A 24 5.37 -6.42 -6.76
CA VAL A 24 6.41 -5.52 -7.25
C VAL A 24 7.15 -4.93 -6.08
N ILE A 25 8.47 -5.06 -6.11
CA ILE A 25 9.35 -4.39 -5.16
C ILE A 25 9.43 -2.90 -5.52
N ASP A 26 9.11 -2.06 -4.55
CA ASP A 26 9.24 -0.62 -4.64
C ASP A 26 10.70 -0.20 -4.93
N PRO A 27 10.97 0.95 -5.59
CA PRO A 27 12.35 1.42 -5.78
C PRO A 27 13.16 1.56 -4.50
N ASN A 28 12.53 1.69 -3.33
CA ASN A 28 13.21 1.67 -2.04
C ASN A 28 13.83 0.31 -1.68
N GLY A 29 13.42 -0.78 -2.36
CA GLY A 29 13.94 -2.13 -2.15
C GLY A 29 13.40 -2.84 -0.90
N TYR A 30 12.41 -2.26 -0.23
CA TYR A 30 11.87 -2.72 1.04
C TYR A 30 10.39 -3.12 0.92
N ASP A 31 9.56 -2.30 0.29
CA ASP A 31 8.11 -2.53 0.25
C ASP A 31 7.67 -3.36 -0.96
N LEU A 32 6.61 -4.15 -0.76
CA LEU A 32 5.89 -4.88 -1.78
C LEU A 32 4.54 -4.23 -2.05
N TYR A 33 4.21 -4.14 -3.33
CA TYR A 33 2.90 -3.73 -3.83
C TYR A 33 2.29 -4.82 -4.70
N GLU A 34 1.00 -5.03 -4.56
CA GLU A 34 0.25 -5.96 -5.40
C GLU A 34 0.00 -5.35 -6.79
N ALA A 35 0.31 -6.11 -7.84
CA ALA A 35 0.12 -5.66 -9.21
C ALA A 35 -0.32 -6.80 -10.14
N GLU A 36 -0.82 -6.43 -11.32
CA GLU A 36 -1.18 -7.35 -12.40
C GLU A 36 -0.40 -6.99 -13.67
N ILE A 37 0.10 -7.98 -14.37
CA ILE A 37 0.68 -7.78 -15.70
C ILE A 37 -0.45 -7.67 -16.72
N LYS A 38 -0.87 -6.46 -17.07
CA LYS A 38 -1.90 -6.23 -18.10
C LYS A 38 -1.54 -6.83 -19.45
N SER A 39 -0.28 -6.67 -19.86
CA SER A 39 0.19 -7.17 -21.15
C SER A 39 1.71 -7.32 -21.21
N VAL A 40 2.16 -8.23 -22.08
CA VAL A 40 3.58 -8.50 -22.35
C VAL A 40 3.88 -8.09 -23.77
N GLY A 41 4.78 -7.12 -23.94
CA GLY A 41 5.35 -6.71 -25.22
C GLY A 41 6.64 -7.47 -25.53
N GLU A 42 7.29 -7.14 -26.65
CA GLU A 42 8.49 -7.85 -27.12
C GLU A 42 9.65 -7.83 -26.11
N ASN A 43 9.82 -6.73 -25.37
CA ASN A 43 10.85 -6.56 -24.33
C ASN A 43 10.34 -5.71 -23.15
N SER A 44 9.05 -5.79 -22.86
CA SER A 44 8.45 -4.99 -21.78
C SER A 44 7.21 -5.63 -21.19
N TRP A 45 6.94 -5.31 -19.93
CA TRP A 45 5.74 -5.74 -19.21
C TRP A 45 4.98 -4.50 -18.78
N HIS A 46 3.72 -4.41 -19.18
CA HIS A 46 2.81 -3.38 -18.69
C HIS A 46 2.22 -3.88 -17.39
N VAL A 47 2.57 -3.19 -16.30
CA VAL A 47 2.17 -3.52 -14.95
C VAL A 47 1.11 -2.52 -14.52
N HIS A 48 0.03 -3.07 -13.98
CA HIS A 48 -1.11 -2.33 -13.47
C HIS A 48 -1.21 -2.52 -11.96
N TYR A 49 -1.34 -1.42 -11.22
CA TYR A 49 -1.61 -1.46 -9.79
C TYR A 49 -3.11 -1.27 -9.59
N PRO A 50 -3.86 -2.31 -9.15
CA PRO A 50 -5.31 -2.21 -9.02
C PRO A 50 -5.78 -1.11 -8.06
N GLU A 51 -5.01 -0.85 -7.00
CA GLU A 51 -5.31 0.17 -5.99
C GLU A 51 -4.80 1.57 -6.37
N TYR A 52 -3.79 1.64 -7.24
CA TYR A 52 -3.12 2.89 -7.63
C TYR A 52 -2.92 2.95 -9.16
N PRO A 53 -4.02 2.98 -9.95
CA PRO A 53 -3.95 2.90 -11.41
C PRO A 53 -3.16 4.06 -12.06
N GLU A 54 -3.03 5.20 -11.37
CA GLU A 54 -2.20 6.33 -11.77
C GLU A 54 -0.70 6.01 -11.78
N ASP A 55 -0.26 5.01 -11.01
CA ASP A 55 1.13 4.59 -10.87
C ASP A 55 1.49 3.41 -11.79
N ASP A 56 0.57 3.02 -12.68
CA ASP A 56 0.81 2.04 -13.74
C ASP A 56 2.11 2.36 -14.50
N PHE A 57 2.91 1.32 -14.75
CA PHE A 57 4.21 1.51 -15.39
C PHE A 57 4.57 0.40 -16.37
N THR A 58 5.55 0.72 -17.22
CA THR A 58 6.10 -0.24 -18.17
C THR A 58 7.50 -0.66 -17.74
N ALA A 59 7.65 -1.90 -17.31
CA ALA A 59 8.94 -2.46 -16.92
C ALA A 59 9.74 -2.92 -18.13
N LYS A 60 11.06 -2.68 -18.11
CA LYS A 60 12.02 -3.20 -19.11
C LYS A 60 12.67 -4.52 -18.69
N ASN A 61 12.53 -4.90 -17.42
CA ASN A 61 13.02 -6.15 -16.86
C ASN A 61 12.09 -6.59 -15.71
N THR A 62 12.28 -7.83 -15.27
CA THR A 62 11.45 -8.47 -14.24
C THR A 62 12.18 -8.57 -12.89
N SER A 63 13.29 -7.85 -12.69
CA SER A 63 14.13 -7.97 -11.48
C SER A 63 13.43 -7.56 -10.19
N ARG A 64 12.40 -6.71 -10.32
CA ARG A 64 11.54 -6.26 -9.22
C ARG A 64 10.25 -7.08 -9.08
N PHE A 65 10.00 -8.01 -9.99
CA PHE A 65 8.79 -8.83 -9.97
C PHE A 65 9.02 -10.07 -9.11
N LEU A 66 8.03 -10.36 -8.29
CA LEU A 66 7.99 -11.51 -7.41
C LEU A 66 6.70 -12.27 -7.66
N LEU A 67 6.78 -13.59 -7.53
CA LEU A 67 5.61 -14.44 -7.51
C LEU A 67 4.89 -14.31 -6.17
N LYS A 68 3.58 -14.55 -6.18
CA LYS A 68 2.76 -14.69 -4.97
C LYS A 68 3.03 -16.05 -4.28
N THR A 69 4.26 -16.26 -3.84
CA THR A 69 4.63 -17.42 -3.02
C THR A 69 4.24 -17.17 -1.57
N ASP A 70 4.17 -18.23 -0.74
CA ASP A 70 3.84 -18.10 0.68
C ASP A 70 4.80 -17.13 1.41
N THR A 71 6.09 -17.15 1.05
CA THR A 71 7.10 -16.25 1.59
C THR A 71 6.80 -14.79 1.26
N ASN A 72 6.58 -14.47 -0.02
CA ASN A 72 6.34 -13.10 -0.46
C ASN A 72 4.97 -12.58 0.00
N PHE A 73 3.96 -13.45 0.02
CA PHE A 73 2.62 -13.13 0.53
C PHE A 73 2.68 -12.77 2.02
N LYS A 74 3.44 -13.52 2.82
CA LYS A 74 3.61 -13.22 4.24
C LYS A 74 4.27 -11.85 4.46
N ILE A 75 5.33 -11.54 3.72
CA ILE A 75 6.00 -10.25 3.79
C ILE A 75 5.05 -9.12 3.39
N TYR A 76 4.34 -9.28 2.28
CA TYR A 76 3.36 -8.31 1.81
C TYR A 76 2.27 -8.05 2.87
N ARG A 77 1.69 -9.11 3.46
CA ARG A 77 0.68 -8.94 4.52
C ARG A 77 1.25 -8.19 5.73
N GLU A 78 2.44 -8.55 6.20
CA GLU A 78 3.07 -7.86 7.33
C GLU A 78 3.28 -6.36 7.05
N GLN A 79 3.61 -6.00 5.82
CA GLN A 79 3.74 -4.60 5.39
C GLN A 79 2.39 -3.90 5.27
N GLU A 80 1.38 -4.58 4.72
CA GLU A 80 0.04 -4.02 4.57
C GLU A 80 -0.65 -3.80 5.93
N ASP A 81 -0.46 -4.72 6.88
CA ASP A 81 -0.98 -4.58 8.25
C ASP A 81 -0.39 -3.32 8.93
N VAL A 82 0.92 -3.06 8.73
CA VAL A 82 1.57 -1.85 9.25
C VAL A 82 1.06 -0.59 8.54
N ARG A 83 0.82 -0.67 7.22
CA ARG A 83 0.28 0.45 6.43
C ARG A 83 -1.12 0.82 6.89
N LEU A 84 -1.99 -0.17 7.07
CA LEU A 84 -3.36 0.01 7.55
C LEU A 84 -3.40 0.58 8.98
N ALA A 85 -2.56 0.07 9.87
CA ALA A 85 -2.50 0.56 11.25
C ALA A 85 -2.12 2.05 11.32
N LYS A 86 -1.16 2.50 10.51
CA LYS A 86 -0.76 3.91 10.46
C LYS A 86 -1.89 4.80 9.94
N THR A 87 -2.59 4.37 8.89
CA THR A 87 -3.73 5.13 8.35
C THR A 87 -4.82 5.32 9.41
N LEU A 88 -5.12 4.26 10.19
CA LEU A 88 -6.12 4.35 11.26
C LEU A 88 -5.68 5.25 12.42
N GLU A 89 -4.41 5.19 12.84
CA GLU A 89 -3.88 6.10 13.86
C GLU A 89 -3.94 7.57 13.41
N GLU A 90 -3.61 7.86 12.16
CA GLU A 90 -3.69 9.22 11.59
C GLU A 90 -5.14 9.72 11.48
N GLU A 91 -6.11 8.85 11.17
CA GLU A 91 -7.54 9.19 11.14
C GLU A 91 -8.11 9.43 12.56
N GLU A 92 -7.70 8.66 13.57
CA GLU A 92 -8.09 8.90 14.97
C GLU A 92 -7.48 10.19 15.52
N GLU A 93 -6.23 10.52 15.17
CA GLU A 93 -5.58 11.76 15.59
C GLU A 93 -6.20 13.00 14.92
N SER A 94 -6.69 12.89 13.69
CA SER A 94 -7.35 13.99 12.97
C SER A 94 -8.81 14.26 13.40
N THR A 95 -9.43 13.39 14.20
CA THR A 95 -10.84 13.52 14.62
C THR A 95 -11.03 13.96 16.08
N GLY A 96 -9.93 14.26 16.78
CA GLY A 96 -9.95 14.86 18.12
C GLY A 96 -10.12 16.38 18.10
N GLU A 97 -11.19 16.85 18.75
CA GLU A 97 -11.58 18.24 19.08
C GLU A 97 -12.35 19.06 18.01
N PRO A 98 -13.70 19.01 18.01
CA PRO A 98 -14.45 20.25 17.95
C PRO A 98 -14.22 21.03 19.26
N ASP A 99 -13.50 22.14 19.19
CA ASP A 99 -13.60 23.24 20.16
C ASP A 99 -15.07 23.72 20.17
N ASP A 100 -15.90 23.13 21.02
CA ASP A 100 -17.19 23.68 21.41
C ASP A 100 -17.13 24.10 22.88
N PRO A 101 -16.72 25.34 23.18
CA PRO A 101 -17.07 25.96 24.43
C PRO A 101 -18.35 26.79 24.27
N GLU A 102 -19.39 26.28 24.93
CA GLU A 102 -20.41 27.00 25.71
C GLU A 102 -21.80 27.15 25.08
N ASP A 103 -22.57 26.08 25.28
CA ASP A 103 -24.01 26.11 25.56
C ASP A 103 -24.36 27.10 26.69
N GLU A 104 -25.34 27.95 26.39
CA GLU A 104 -26.43 28.43 27.26
C GLU A 104 -26.12 28.97 28.67
N ASP A 105 -26.11 30.31 28.80
CA ASP A 105 -26.60 30.98 30.02
C ASP A 105 -27.81 31.87 29.67
N ALA A 106 -28.96 31.20 29.50
CA ALA A 106 -30.27 31.82 29.49
C ALA A 106 -30.73 32.09 30.93
N HIS A 107 -30.32 33.22 31.51
CA HIS A 107 -30.90 33.69 32.77
C HIS A 107 -32.13 34.57 32.51
N ILE A 108 -33.30 33.93 32.50
CA ILE A 108 -34.60 34.57 32.73
C ILE A 108 -34.71 34.78 34.24
N GLU A 109 -34.81 36.02 34.70
CA GLU A 109 -35.46 36.35 35.96
C GLU A 109 -36.60 37.34 35.70
N GLU A 110 -37.81 36.86 35.99
CA GLU A 110 -39.08 37.57 36.07
C GLU A 110 -39.23 38.32 37.43
N GLU A 111 -40.06 39.37 37.42
CA GLU A 111 -40.72 40.09 38.54
C GLU A 111 -39.82 41.00 39.44
N GLU A 112 -40.17 42.26 39.76
CA GLU A 112 -41.47 42.92 40.01
C GLU A 112 -41.69 44.26 39.25
#